data_AF-A0AAD9UFZ4-F1
#
_entry.id   AF-A0AAD9UFZ4-F1
#
_cell.length_a   1.000
_cell.length_b   1.000
_cell.length_c   1.000
_cell.angle_alpha   90.00
_cell.angle_beta   90.00
_cell.angle_gamma   90.00
#
_symmetry.space_group_name_H-M   'P 1'
#
loop_
_entity.id
_entity.type
_entity.pdbx_description
1 polymer ?
#
loop_
_entity_poly.entity_id
_entity_poly.type
_entity_poly.pdbx_seq_one_letter_code
_entity_poly.pdbx_strand_id
1 'polypeptide(L)'
;MCIDFRRNRTVISPIVINGEPVEQVDSFKYLGVILDEKLSFREHVTAVQKKSQQRLHVLRKLRAFYVDPLLLLRLYRSIIEPLLTYCKHLLLPCSFCEKP
;
A
#
# COMPACT_ATOMS: atom_id res chain seq x y z
N MET A 1 13.79 7.10 -9.84
CA MET A 1 12.69 6.16 -10.13
C MET A 1 12.06 6.56 -11.44
N CYS A 2 12.03 5.67 -12.43
CA CYS A 2 11.35 5.90 -13.71
C CYS A 2 10.19 4.90 -13.79
N ILE A 3 8.97 5.37 -14.06
CA ILE A 3 7.77 4.52 -14.17
C ILE A 3 7.23 4.69 -15.59
N ASP A 4 7.09 3.58 -16.32
CA ASP A 4 6.49 3.59 -17.65
C ASP A 4 4.98 3.33 -17.56
N PHE A 5 4.18 4.25 -18.08
CA PHE A 5 2.71 4.17 -18.10
C PHE A 5 2.16 3.60 -19.42
N ARG A 6 3.02 3.17 -20.35
CA ARG A 6 2.58 2.59 -21.64
C ARG A 6 1.78 1.31 -21.42
N ARG A 7 0.56 1.28 -21.97
CA ARG A 7 -0.35 0.13 -21.89
C ARG A 7 0.11 -1.07 -22.73
N ASN A 8 0.94 -0.83 -23.75
CA ASN A 8 1.53 -1.86 -24.60
C ASN A 8 3.03 -1.92 -24.33
N ARG A 9 3.47 -2.93 -23.56
CA ARG A 9 4.88 -3.10 -23.19
C ARG A 9 5.66 -3.70 -24.35
N THR A 10 6.33 -2.85 -25.11
CA THR A 10 7.44 -3.27 -25.96
C THR A 10 8.67 -3.57 -25.09
N VAL A 11 9.62 -4.36 -25.59
CA VAL A 11 10.92 -4.57 -24.91
C VAL A 11 11.52 -3.21 -24.54
N ILE A 12 11.70 -2.97 -23.25
CA ILE A 12 12.20 -1.70 -22.71
C ILE A 12 13.72 -1.75 -22.75
N SER A 13 14.34 -0.90 -23.58
CA SER A 13 15.79 -0.73 -23.57
C SER A 13 16.28 -0.26 -22.20
N PRO A 14 17.43 -0.74 -21.69
CA PRO A 14 17.97 -0.32 -20.39
C PRO A 14 18.11 1.21 -20.33
N ILE A 15 17.48 1.82 -19.33
CA ILE A 15 17.62 3.26 -19.09
C ILE A 15 18.99 3.47 -18.48
N VAL A 16 19.82 4.32 -19.10
CA VAL A 16 21.15 4.66 -18.62
C VAL A 16 21.10 6.08 -18.04
N ILE A 17 21.50 6.23 -16.79
CA ILE A 17 21.63 7.54 -16.12
C ILE A 17 23.11 7.71 -15.77
N ASN A 18 23.74 8.79 -16.26
CA ASN A 18 25.17 9.06 -16.04
C ASN A 18 26.13 7.93 -16.46
N GLY A 19 25.75 7.13 -17.46
CA GLY A 19 26.57 6.00 -17.92
C GLY A 19 26.32 4.69 -17.17
N GLU A 20 25.52 4.69 -16.10
CA GLU A 20 25.14 3.48 -15.38
C GLU A 20 23.72 3.00 -15.74
N PRO A 21 23.53 1.70 -16.03
CA PRO A 21 22.20 1.15 -16.29
C PRO A 21 21.39 1.12 -15.00
N VAL A 22 20.14 1.58 -15.07
CA VAL A 22 19.20 1.53 -13.95
C VAL A 22 18.65 0.10 -13.81
N GLU A 23 18.72 -0.45 -12.60
CA GLU A 23 18.13 -1.75 -12.30
C GLU A 23 16.61 -1.75 -12.50
N GLN A 24 16.13 -2.78 -13.19
CA GLN A 24 14.70 -3.05 -13.33
C GLN A 24 14.28 -4.01 -12.20
N VAL A 25 13.35 -3.56 -11.36
CA VAL A 25 12.82 -4.35 -10.24
C VAL A 25 11.30 -4.47 -10.35
N ASP A 26 10.78 -5.64 -10.00
CA ASP A 26 9.34 -5.93 -10.08
C ASP A 26 8.52 -5.19 -9.01
N SER A 27 9.13 -4.91 -7.86
CA SER A 27 8.55 -4.10 -6.81
C SER A 27 9.58 -3.18 -6.17
N PHE A 28 9.16 -1.95 -5.85
CA PHE A 28 10.01 -0.95 -5.23
C PHE A 28 9.29 -0.26 -4.08
N LYS A 29 9.98 -0.07 -2.96
CA LYS A 29 9.41 0.62 -1.80
C LYS A 29 9.79 2.10 -1.81
N TYR A 30 8.81 2.97 -2.04
CA TYR A 30 8.99 4.41 -2.02
C TYR A 30 8.15 5.07 -0.93
N LEU A 31 8.79 5.81 -0.02
CA LEU A 31 8.15 6.50 1.12
C LEU A 31 7.20 5.61 1.96
N GLY A 32 7.48 4.31 2.04
CA GLY A 32 6.65 3.35 2.77
C GLY A 32 5.52 2.72 1.95
N VAL A 33 5.35 3.11 0.69
CA VAL A 33 4.43 2.51 -0.28
C VAL A 33 5.18 1.48 -1.11
N ILE A 34 4.58 0.31 -1.36
CA ILE A 34 5.15 -0.70 -2.26
C ILE A 34 4.52 -0.48 -3.64
N LEU A 35 5.37 -0.17 -4.61
CA LEU A 35 5.00 0.10 -5.99
C LEU A 35 5.39 -1.11 -6.82
N ASP A 36 4.39 -1.81 -7.34
CA ASP A 36 4.60 -2.92 -8.28
C ASP A 36 4.80 -2.37 -9.68
N GLU A 37 5.52 -3.10 -10.53
CA GLU A 37 5.74 -2.77 -11.94
C GLU A 37 4.43 -2.61 -12.74
N LYS A 38 3.36 -3.31 -12.33
CA LYS A 38 2.02 -3.21 -12.92
C LYS A 38 1.15 -2.11 -12.28
N LEU A 39 1.70 -1.35 -11.33
CA LEU A 39 0.97 -0.41 -10.47
C LEU A 39 -0.31 -1.04 -9.91
N SER A 40 -0.23 -2.33 -9.56
CA SER A 40 -1.37 -3.07 -9.00
C SER A 40 -1.57 -2.78 -7.52
N PHE A 41 -0.49 -2.39 -6.82
CA PHE A 41 -0.44 -2.12 -5.38
C PHE A 41 -0.92 -3.30 -4.51
N ARG A 42 -0.97 -4.53 -5.04
CA ARG A 42 -1.50 -5.70 -4.32
C ARG A 42 -0.64 -6.04 -3.11
N GLU A 43 0.67 -6.00 -3.27
CA GLU A 43 1.61 -6.23 -2.16
C GLU A 43 1.47 -5.14 -1.09
N HIS A 44 1.26 -3.89 -1.51
CA HIS A 44 1.01 -2.80 -0.58
C HIS A 44 -0.30 -2.99 0.20
N VAL A 45 -1.41 -3.31 -0.48
CA VAL A 45 -2.73 -3.55 0.14
C VAL A 45 -2.64 -4.65 1.18
N THR A 46 -2.05 -5.80 0.81
CA THR A 46 -1.92 -6.95 1.72
C THR A 46 -1.06 -6.61 2.93
N ALA A 47 0.04 -5.86 2.75
CA ALA A 47 0.88 -5.39 3.85
C ALA A 47 0.12 -4.43 4.79
N VAL A 48 -0.63 -3.47 4.23
CA VAL A 48 -1.45 -2.52 5.00
C VAL A 48 -2.57 -3.25 5.74
N GLN A 49 -3.28 -4.16 5.07
CA GLN A 49 -4.34 -4.97 5.66
C GLN A 49 -3.83 -5.78 6.85
N LYS A 50 -2.69 -6.47 6.71
CA LYS A 50 -2.09 -7.25 7.79
C LYS A 50 -1.75 -6.37 9.01
N LYS A 51 -1.16 -5.19 8.79
CA LYS A 51 -0.86 -4.22 9.87
C LYS A 51 -2.13 -3.68 10.53
N SER A 52 -3.16 -3.37 9.74
CA SER A 52 -4.46 -2.90 10.25
C SER A 52 -5.15 -3.97 11.09
N GLN A 53 -5.13 -5.23 10.63
CA GLN A 53 -5.71 -6.36 11.36
C GLN A 53 -5.03 -6.61 12.71
N GLN A 54 -3.71 -6.49 12.79
CA GLN A 54 -2.99 -6.58 14.06
C GLN A 54 -3.44 -5.50 15.06
N ARG A 55 -3.58 -4.25 14.60
CA ARG A 55 -4.06 -3.13 15.43
C ARG A 55 -5.51 -3.30 15.85
N LEU A 56 -6.37 -3.75 14.94
CA LEU A 56 -7.76 -4.08 15.23
C LEU A 56 -7.90 -5.22 16.23
N HIS A 57 -7.03 -6.22 16.17
CA HIS A 57 -7.02 -7.30 17.14
C HIS A 57 -6.74 -6.81 18.56
N VAL A 58 -5.78 -5.90 18.72
CA VAL A 58 -5.52 -5.22 20.01
C VAL A 58 -6.75 -4.43 20.45
N LEU A 59 -7.38 -3.67 19.55
CA LEU A 59 -8.59 -2.91 19.87
C LEU A 59 -9.76 -3.81 20.31
N ARG A 60 -9.91 -4.99 19.69
CA ARG A 60 -10.91 -6.00 20.10
C ARG A 60 -10.62 -6.55 21.48
N LYS A 61 -9.36 -6.79 21.83
CA LYS A 61 -8.96 -7.20 23.18
C LYS A 61 -9.27 -6.11 24.20
N LEU A 62 -8.94 -4.85 23.92
CA LEU A 62 -9.28 -3.71 24.79
C LEU A 62 -10.79 -3.60 25.02
N ARG A 63 -11.60 -3.80 23.97
CA ARG A 63 -13.05 -3.85 24.12
C ARG A 63 -13.52 -4.97 25.06
N ALA A 64 -12.87 -6.13 25.03
CA ALA A 64 -13.19 -7.23 25.94
C ALA A 64 -12.87 -6.92 27.41
N PHE A 65 -11.96 -5.97 27.67
CA PHE A 65 -11.67 -5.45 29.01
C PHE A 65 -12.60 -4.31 29.45
N TYR A 66 -13.75 -4.13 28.79
CA TYR A 66 -14.76 -3.10 29.12
C TYR A 66 -14.22 -1.66 29.09
N VAL A 67 -13.21 -1.39 28.26
CA VAL A 67 -12.72 -0.02 28.01
C VAL A 67 -13.82 0.83 27.41
N ASP A 68 -13.86 2.11 27.81
CA ASP A 68 -14.83 3.08 27.34
C ASP A 68 -14.93 3.13 25.79
N PRO A 69 -16.15 3.05 25.21
CA PRO A 69 -16.36 3.06 23.76
C PRO A 69 -15.87 4.32 23.06
N LEU A 70 -15.93 5.49 23.72
CA LEU A 70 -15.46 6.75 23.14
C LEU A 70 -13.93 6.75 23.05
N LEU A 71 -13.25 6.19 24.06
CA LEU A 71 -11.80 5.99 24.01
C LEU A 71 -11.41 5.00 22.91
N LEU A 72 -12.11 3.87 22.77
CA LEU A 72 -11.89 2.91 21.69
C LEU A 72 -12.05 3.55 20.31
N LEU A 73 -13.06 4.41 20.12
CA LEU A 73 -13.26 5.15 18.89
C LEU A 73 -12.10 6.13 18.60
N ARG A 74 -11.61 6.85 19.61
CA ARG A 74 -10.45 7.75 19.48
C ARG A 74 -9.18 6.97 19.11
N LEU A 75 -8.96 5.81 19.72
CA LEU A 75 -7.83 4.93 19.39
C LEU A 75 -7.93 4.41 17.95
N TYR A 76 -9.13 4.03 17.51
CA TYR A 76 -9.36 3.62 16.12
C TYR A 76 -8.99 4.75 15.13
N ARG A 77 -9.51 5.95 15.34
CA ARG A 77 -9.26 7.12 14.48
C ARG A 77 -7.81 7.60 14.48
N SER A 78 -7.10 7.46 15.60
CA SER A 78 -5.70 7.89 15.68
C SER A 78 -4.71 6.86 15.13
N ILE A 79 -5.02 5.56 15.21
CA ILE A 79 -4.04 4.49 14.93
C ILE A 79 -4.35 3.75 13.63
N ILE A 80 -5.61 3.46 13.35
CA ILE A 80 -6.01 2.60 12.21
C ILE A 80 -6.41 3.44 11.01
N GLU A 81 -7.16 4.51 11.22
CA GLU A 81 -7.61 5.42 10.15
C GLU A 81 -6.46 6.00 9.32
N PRO A 82 -5.35 6.55 9.87
CA PRO A 82 -4.27 7.08 9.03
C PRO A 82 -3.57 5.99 8.20
N LEU A 83 -3.51 4.75 8.71
CA LEU A 83 -2.91 3.63 8.00
C LEU A 83 -3.72 3.25 6.74
N LEU A 84 -5.05 3.35 6.80
CA LEU A 84 -5.94 3.12 5.67
C LEU A 84 -6.03 4.32 4.72
N THR A 85 -5.91 5.53 5.27
CA THR A 85 -6.13 6.78 4.51
C THR A 85 -4.89 7.21 3.72
N TYR A 86 -3.69 6.89 4.21
CA TYR A 86 -2.41 7.34 3.64
C TYR A 86 -2.26 7.04 2.14
N CYS A 87 -2.67 5.85 1.69
CA CYS A 87 -2.55 5.45 0.28
C CYS A 87 -3.87 5.33 -0.46
N LYS A 88 -4.99 5.83 0.09
CA LYS A 88 -6.32 5.65 -0.52
C LYS A 88 -6.39 6.05 -1.99
N HIS A 89 -5.66 7.10 -2.38
CA HIS A 89 -5.65 7.61 -3.75
C HIS A 89 -4.91 6.68 -4.71
N LEU A 90 -3.86 6.01 -4.23
CA LEU A 90 -3.07 5.04 -5.00
C LEU A 90 -3.72 3.66 -5.07
N LEU A 91 -4.72 3.37 -4.21
CA LEU A 91 -5.42 2.09 -4.16
C LEU A 91 -6.60 1.96 -5.15
N LEU A 92 -7.09 3.09 -5.69
CA LEU A 92 -8.14 3.13 -6.73
C LEU A 92 -7.86 2.21 -7.95
N PRO A 93 -6.63 2.13 -8.50
CA PRO A 93 -6.32 1.20 -9.59
C PRO A 93 -6.43 -0.28 -9.19
N CYS A 94 -6.23 -0.64 -7.91
CA CYS A 94 -6.36 -2.03 -7.46
C CYS A 94 -7.83 -2.52 -7.54
N SER A 95 -8.80 -1.66 -7.22
CA SER A 95 -10.24 -1.95 -7.37
C SER A 95 -10.71 -2.04 -8.83
N PHE A 96 -9.95 -1.51 -9.78
CA PHE A 96 -10.23 -1.64 -11.21
C PHE A 96 -9.65 -2.92 -11.82
N CYS A 97 -8.64 -3.51 -11.20
CA CYS A 97 -7.95 -4.71 -11.69
C CYS A 97 -8.66 -6.03 -11.30
N GLU A 98 -9.75 -5.96 -10.52
CA GLU A 98 -10.53 -7.11 -10.07
C GLU A 98 -11.69 -7.51 -11.01
N LYS A 99 -11.89 -6.82 -12.13
CA LYS A 99 -12.91 -7.24 -13.11
C LYS A 99 -12.26 -7.95 -14.32
N PRO A 100 -12.73 -9.17 -14.66
CA PRO A 100 -12.28 -9.91 -15.84
C PRO A 100 -12.69 -9.22 -17.14
#